data_AF-A0A927GDZ6-F1
#
_entry.id   AF-A0A927GDZ6-F1
#
_cell.length_a   1.000
_cell.length_b   1.000
_cell.length_c   1.000
_cell.angle_alpha   90.00
_cell.angle_beta   90.00
_cell.angle_gamma   90.00
#
_symmetry.space_group_name_H-M   'P 1'
#
loop_
_entity.id
_entity.type
_entity.pdbx_description
1 polymer ?
#
loop_
_entity_poly.entity_id
_entity_poly.type
_entity_poly.pdbx_seq_one_letter_code
_entity_poly.pdbx_strand_id
1 'polypeptide(L)'
;METINDFVREVKNFSKSNWWIYVIYVLSLTIILFTHTGSITIILVSTLFHFVADIFIMMMFSAYASKKYNKGSHFQVASMLIFLSIKIFTGLNNGGWHYLAADPIYALAAIKNWKLDVKKINIQSINWITMSVLSLVLIFGIFYPLIRNGYISISWARWVQTTGIFLFAIALSTTENERLRYMLSIVALGIMIGGSAWETINSIIYTGTSPNTGLSLSYTLLPLSVFVFYIKKWPLIMK
;
A
#
# COMPACT_ATOMS: atom_id res chain seq x y z
N MET A 1 16.48 19.08 -16.47
CA MET A 1 17.59 18.86 -15.49
C MET A 1 17.21 19.35 -14.10
N GLU A 2 16.61 20.53 -13.92
CA GLU A 2 16.18 21.03 -12.60
C GLU A 2 15.19 20.10 -11.87
N THR A 3 14.20 19.55 -12.55
CA THR A 3 13.21 18.62 -11.98
C THR A 3 13.80 17.31 -11.45
N ILE A 4 14.81 16.76 -12.14
CA ILE A 4 15.50 15.54 -11.70
C ILE A 4 16.37 15.86 -10.47
N ASN A 5 17.10 16.98 -10.51
CA ASN A 5 17.93 17.40 -9.39
C ASN A 5 17.09 17.67 -8.13
N ASP A 6 15.91 18.26 -8.30
CA ASP A 6 14.95 18.49 -7.23
C ASP A 6 14.41 17.20 -6.64
N PHE A 7 14.05 16.24 -7.49
CA PHE A 7 13.62 14.92 -7.04
C PHE A 7 14.72 14.19 -6.27
N VAL A 8 15.94 14.14 -6.81
CA VAL A 8 17.09 13.51 -6.16
C VAL A 8 17.39 14.15 -4.80
N ARG A 9 17.32 15.49 -4.72
CA ARG A 9 17.49 16.22 -3.47
C ARG A 9 16.41 15.86 -2.44
N GLU A 10 15.16 15.72 -2.87
CA GLU A 10 14.05 15.37 -2.00
C GLU A 10 14.15 13.94 -1.48
N VAL A 11 14.50 12.99 -2.35
CA VAL A 11 14.81 11.61 -1.95
C VAL A 11 15.96 11.60 -0.95
N LYS A 12 17.08 12.28 -1.23
CA LYS A 12 18.25 12.35 -0.33
C LYS A 12 17.87 12.90 1.05
N ASN A 13 17.08 13.97 1.10
CA ASN A 13 16.63 14.58 2.34
C ASN A 13 15.68 13.66 3.12
N PHE A 14 14.76 12.99 2.42
CA PHE A 14 13.87 12.00 3.00
C PHE A 14 14.67 10.82 3.58
N SER A 15 15.63 10.27 2.81
CA SER A 15 16.49 9.16 3.23
C SER A 15 17.31 9.49 4.46
N LYS A 16 17.91 10.70 4.51
CA LYS A 16 18.70 11.15 5.66
C LYS A 16 17.85 11.26 6.92
N SER A 17 16.63 11.79 6.80
CA SER A 17 15.72 12.00 7.93
C SER A 17 15.07 10.70 8.42
N ASN A 18 14.95 9.70 7.55
CA ASN A 18 14.26 8.45 7.82
C ASN A 18 15.14 7.22 7.54
N TRP A 19 16.43 7.30 7.86
CA TRP A 19 17.41 6.24 7.60
C TRP A 19 17.00 4.88 8.21
N TRP A 20 16.27 4.90 9.33
CA TRP A 20 15.75 3.72 10.03
C TRP A 20 14.83 2.86 9.16
N ILE A 21 14.17 3.43 8.14
CA ILE A 21 13.33 2.69 7.19
C ILE A 21 14.18 1.66 6.42
N TYR A 22 15.39 2.03 6.02
CA TYR A 22 16.30 1.13 5.31
C TYR A 22 16.79 -0.02 6.21
N VAL A 23 16.95 0.23 7.50
CA VAL A 23 17.29 -0.84 8.47
C VAL A 23 16.14 -1.84 8.57
N ILE A 24 14.90 -1.37 8.73
CA ILE A 24 13.73 -2.24 8.74
C ILE A 24 13.63 -3.03 7.43
N TYR A 25 13.89 -2.38 6.30
CA TYR A 25 13.89 -3.04 5.00
C TYR A 25 14.94 -4.16 4.92
N VAL A 26 16.19 -3.91 5.30
CA VAL A 26 17.26 -4.92 5.28
C VAL A 26 16.92 -6.09 6.19
N LEU A 27 16.40 -5.83 7.39
CA LEU A 27 15.94 -6.87 8.31
C LEU A 27 14.79 -7.68 7.69
N SER A 28 13.84 -7.00 7.05
CA SER A 28 12.69 -7.64 6.40
C SER A 28 13.12 -8.51 5.23
N LEU A 29 14.02 -8.00 4.40
CA LEU A 29 14.60 -8.72 3.28
C LEU A 29 15.35 -9.97 3.77
N THR A 30 16.11 -9.83 4.86
CA THR A 30 16.82 -10.97 5.48
C THR A 30 15.84 -12.04 5.93
N ILE A 31 14.78 -11.66 6.66
CA ILE A 31 13.73 -12.60 7.09
C ILE A 31 13.07 -13.28 5.88
N ILE A 32 12.70 -12.51 4.86
CA ILE A 32 12.09 -13.04 3.63
C ILE A 32 13.05 -14.04 2.95
N LEU A 33 14.34 -13.70 2.82
CA LEU A 33 15.33 -14.58 2.20
C LEU A 33 15.54 -15.89 2.99
N PHE A 34 15.43 -15.88 4.32
CA PHE A 34 15.53 -17.10 5.13
C PHE A 34 14.25 -17.95 5.16
N THR A 35 13.10 -17.36 4.86
CA THR A 35 11.78 -18.03 5.00
C THR A 35 11.11 -18.37 3.68
N HIS A 36 11.62 -17.85 2.56
CA HIS A 36 11.02 -18.10 1.26
C HIS A 36 11.30 -19.50 0.72
N THR A 37 10.37 -19.97 -0.10
CA THR A 37 10.55 -21.08 -1.02
C THR A 37 10.28 -20.58 -2.44
N GLY A 38 11.25 -20.73 -3.36
CA GLY A 38 11.11 -20.29 -4.76
C GLY A 38 12.30 -19.51 -5.32
N SER A 39 12.07 -18.76 -6.39
CA SER A 39 13.12 -18.00 -7.07
C SER A 39 13.52 -16.75 -6.29
N ILE A 40 14.76 -16.75 -5.78
CA ILE A 40 15.38 -15.62 -5.07
C ILE A 40 15.27 -14.33 -5.89
N THR A 41 15.53 -14.40 -7.21
CA THR A 41 15.49 -13.23 -8.10
C THR A 41 14.12 -12.56 -8.11
N ILE A 42 13.05 -13.36 -8.21
CA ILE A 42 11.68 -12.83 -8.24
C ILE A 42 11.35 -12.11 -6.93
N ILE A 43 11.78 -12.69 -5.81
CA ILE A 43 11.55 -12.15 -4.48
C ILE A 43 12.32 -10.84 -4.29
N LEU A 44 13.61 -10.82 -4.62
CA LEU A 44 14.44 -9.61 -4.52
C LEU A 44 13.81 -8.46 -5.32
N VAL A 45 13.41 -8.73 -6.56
CA VAL A 45 12.80 -7.73 -7.44
C VAL A 45 11.46 -7.26 -6.87
N SER A 46 10.56 -8.17 -6.51
CA SER A 46 9.23 -7.83 -5.97
C SER A 46 9.33 -7.03 -4.68
N THR A 47 10.16 -7.48 -3.73
CA THR A 47 10.38 -6.81 -2.44
C THR A 47 11.05 -5.44 -2.63
N LEU A 48 11.97 -5.29 -3.58
CA LEU A 48 12.57 -3.99 -3.91
C LEU A 48 11.53 -3.02 -4.48
N PHE A 49 10.73 -3.43 -5.46
CA PHE A 49 9.68 -2.57 -6.02
C PHE A 49 8.65 -2.20 -4.96
N HIS A 50 8.26 -3.14 -4.10
CA HIS A 50 7.31 -2.86 -3.01
C HIS A 50 7.88 -1.82 -2.05
N PHE A 51 9.14 -1.98 -1.66
CA PHE A 51 9.83 -1.01 -0.81
C PHE A 51 9.91 0.38 -1.45
N VAL A 52 10.25 0.46 -2.74
CA VAL A 52 10.27 1.74 -3.46
C VAL A 52 8.88 2.38 -3.46
N ALA A 53 7.81 1.60 -3.67
CA ALA A 53 6.44 2.10 -3.61
C ALA A 53 6.07 2.64 -2.22
N ASP A 54 6.50 1.96 -1.14
CA ASP A 54 6.30 2.41 0.24
C ASP A 54 7.06 3.72 0.54
N ILE A 55 8.27 3.87 0.01
CA ILE A 55 9.02 5.14 0.09
C ILE A 55 8.22 6.27 -0.58
N PHE A 56 7.66 6.03 -1.78
CA PHE A 56 6.82 7.02 -2.45
C PHE A 56 5.56 7.38 -1.63
N ILE A 57 4.92 6.39 -1.01
CA ILE A 57 3.81 6.63 -0.08
C ILE A 57 4.24 7.54 1.08
N MET A 58 5.35 7.23 1.75
CA MET A 58 5.82 8.03 2.88
C MET A 58 6.24 9.45 2.45
N MET A 59 6.86 9.59 1.27
CA MET A 59 7.18 10.88 0.67
C MET A 59 5.92 11.68 0.31
N MET A 60 4.89 11.04 -0.25
CA MET A 60 3.59 11.65 -0.52
C MET A 60 3.02 12.29 0.76
N PHE A 61 3.00 11.53 1.85
CA PHE A 61 2.46 12.03 3.10
C PHE A 61 3.32 13.12 3.75
N SER A 62 4.65 13.00 3.68
CA SER A 62 5.55 14.08 4.11
C SER A 62 5.32 15.36 3.31
N ALA A 63 5.06 15.26 2.01
CA ALA A 63 4.75 16.39 1.15
C ALA A 63 3.40 17.02 1.52
N TYR A 64 2.36 16.21 1.76
CA TYR A 64 1.05 16.68 2.19
C TYR A 64 1.08 17.37 3.56
N ALA A 65 1.77 16.80 4.55
CA ALA A 65 1.95 17.46 5.85
C ALA A 65 2.70 18.80 5.75
N SER A 66 3.53 18.96 4.73
CA SER A 66 4.25 20.22 4.44
C SER A 66 3.47 21.16 3.50
N LYS A 67 2.19 20.88 3.24
CA LYS A 67 1.33 21.62 2.29
C LYS A 67 1.85 21.69 0.85
N LYS A 68 2.76 20.77 0.48
CA LYS A 68 3.32 20.65 -0.89
C LYS A 68 2.47 19.66 -1.71
N TYR A 69 1.20 19.99 -1.89
CA TYR A 69 0.18 19.09 -2.45
C TYR A 69 0.52 18.57 -3.86
N ASN A 70 1.04 19.43 -4.74
CA ASN A 70 1.45 19.04 -6.09
C ASN A 70 2.47 17.89 -6.06
N LYS A 71 3.50 17.99 -5.21
CA LYS A 71 4.51 16.92 -5.05
C LYS A 71 3.91 15.64 -4.48
N GLY A 72 3.04 15.78 -3.47
CA GLY A 72 2.32 14.65 -2.89
C GLY A 72 1.57 13.84 -3.94
N SER A 73 0.81 14.52 -4.79
CA SER A 73 0.08 13.88 -5.90
C SER A 73 0.98 13.13 -6.90
N HIS A 74 2.15 13.67 -7.23
CA HIS A 74 3.10 12.97 -8.10
C HIS A 74 3.63 11.68 -7.44
N PHE A 75 3.96 11.73 -6.15
CA PHE A 75 4.39 10.54 -5.40
C PHE A 75 3.27 9.51 -5.25
N GLN A 76 2.01 9.94 -5.13
CA GLN A 76 0.86 9.04 -5.13
C GLN A 76 0.69 8.30 -6.45
N VAL A 77 0.80 9.00 -7.57
CA VAL A 77 0.70 8.39 -8.90
C VAL A 77 1.85 7.41 -9.13
N ALA A 78 3.08 7.79 -8.76
CA ALA A 78 4.25 6.91 -8.87
C ALA A 78 4.10 5.64 -8.03
N SER A 79 3.70 5.76 -6.75
CA SER A 79 3.46 4.59 -5.89
C SER A 79 2.35 3.69 -6.44
N MET A 80 1.24 4.27 -6.90
CA MET A 80 0.13 3.51 -7.50
C MET A 80 0.59 2.68 -8.71
N LEU A 81 1.36 3.28 -9.63
CA LEU A 81 1.86 2.57 -10.81
C LEU A 81 2.80 1.42 -10.45
N ILE A 82 3.67 1.62 -9.45
CA ILE A 82 4.58 0.57 -8.97
C ILE A 82 3.78 -0.56 -8.30
N PHE A 83 2.85 -0.25 -7.41
CA PHE A 83 2.00 -1.25 -6.75
C PHE A 83 1.17 -2.04 -7.75
N LEU A 84 0.55 -1.37 -8.72
CA LEU A 84 -0.20 -2.03 -9.79
C LEU A 84 0.68 -2.99 -10.58
N SER A 85 1.91 -2.57 -10.93
CA SER A 85 2.87 -3.41 -11.65
C SER A 85 3.24 -4.68 -10.85
N ILE A 86 3.52 -4.53 -9.55
CA ILE A 86 3.81 -5.67 -8.66
C ILE A 86 2.62 -6.62 -8.57
N LYS A 87 1.40 -6.08 -8.45
CA LYS A 87 0.18 -6.89 -8.29
C LYS A 87 -0.19 -7.63 -9.58
N ILE A 88 -0.03 -7.01 -10.74
CA ILE A 88 -0.18 -7.68 -12.05
C ILE A 88 0.84 -8.83 -12.15
N PHE A 89 2.12 -8.55 -11.86
CA PHE A 89 3.17 -9.56 -11.85
C PHE A 89 2.85 -10.72 -10.89
N THR A 90 2.33 -10.41 -9.69
CA THR A 90 1.96 -11.40 -8.67
C THR A 90 0.71 -12.18 -9.07
N GLY A 91 -0.26 -11.55 -9.71
CA GLY A 91 -1.46 -12.21 -10.26
C GLY A 91 -1.10 -13.24 -11.32
N LEU A 92 -0.20 -12.86 -12.25
CA LEU A 92 0.25 -13.74 -13.33
C LEU A 92 1.06 -14.95 -12.83
N ASN A 93 1.95 -14.75 -11.84
CA ASN A 93 2.85 -15.82 -11.39
C ASN A 93 2.30 -16.65 -10.22
N ASN A 94 1.52 -16.05 -9.33
CA ASN A 94 1.10 -16.68 -8.06
C ASN A 94 -0.44 -16.74 -7.89
N GLY A 95 -1.21 -16.33 -8.90
CA GLY A 95 -2.68 -16.35 -8.85
C GLY A 95 -3.29 -15.34 -7.87
N GLY A 96 -2.51 -14.39 -7.36
CA GLY A 96 -2.92 -13.39 -6.36
C GLY A 96 -3.82 -12.26 -6.87
N TRP A 97 -4.78 -12.57 -7.74
CA TRP A 97 -5.64 -11.59 -8.42
C TRP A 97 -6.52 -10.76 -7.46
N HIS A 98 -6.81 -11.30 -6.27
CA HIS A 98 -7.56 -10.57 -5.24
C HIS A 98 -6.87 -9.29 -4.77
N TYR A 99 -5.54 -9.18 -4.92
CA TYR A 99 -4.81 -7.95 -4.57
C TYR A 99 -5.09 -6.76 -5.50
N LEU A 100 -5.55 -7.03 -6.73
CA LEU A 100 -5.94 -6.00 -7.70
C LEU A 100 -7.34 -5.42 -7.42
N ALA A 101 -8.12 -6.06 -6.52
CA ALA A 101 -9.49 -5.65 -6.19
C ALA A 101 -9.61 -4.17 -5.82
N ALA A 102 -8.64 -3.67 -5.07
CA ALA A 102 -8.65 -2.31 -4.54
C ALA A 102 -7.98 -1.28 -5.48
N ASP A 103 -7.33 -1.70 -6.56
CA ASP A 103 -6.59 -0.81 -7.46
C ASP A 103 -7.48 0.17 -8.23
N PRO A 104 -8.72 -0.17 -8.65
CA PRO A 104 -9.64 0.81 -9.21
C PRO A 104 -9.89 1.99 -8.25
N ILE A 105 -10.05 1.71 -6.95
CA ILE A 105 -10.28 2.74 -5.93
C ILE A 105 -9.03 3.60 -5.76
N TYR A 106 -7.86 2.96 -5.69
CA TYR A 106 -6.60 3.68 -5.54
C TYR A 106 -6.29 4.53 -6.77
N ALA A 107 -6.51 4.01 -7.99
CA ALA A 107 -6.36 4.77 -9.22
C ALA A 107 -7.28 6.00 -9.25
N LEU A 108 -8.56 5.84 -8.88
CA LEU A 108 -9.50 6.97 -8.79
C LEU A 108 -9.05 8.02 -7.76
N ALA A 109 -8.57 7.58 -6.59
CA ALA A 109 -8.00 8.48 -5.59
C ALA A 109 -6.78 9.25 -6.12
N ALA A 110 -5.86 8.58 -6.82
CA ALA A 110 -4.68 9.20 -7.41
C ALA A 110 -5.05 10.20 -8.52
N ILE A 111 -6.01 9.84 -9.39
CA ILE A 111 -6.51 10.72 -10.45
C ILE A 111 -7.15 11.97 -9.86
N LYS A 112 -8.03 11.80 -8.85
CA LYS A 112 -8.64 12.95 -8.16
C LYS A 112 -7.58 13.87 -7.60
N ASN A 113 -6.65 13.34 -6.81
CA ASN A 113 -5.67 14.15 -6.12
C ASN A 113 -4.77 14.88 -7.13
N TRP A 114 -4.37 14.22 -8.20
CA TRP A 114 -3.62 14.88 -9.28
C TRP A 114 -4.42 16.00 -9.95
N LYS A 115 -5.70 15.77 -10.30
CA LYS A 115 -6.54 16.83 -10.89
C LYS A 115 -6.73 18.00 -9.94
N LEU A 116 -6.93 17.74 -8.64
CA LEU A 116 -7.11 18.78 -7.63
C LEU A 116 -5.80 19.55 -7.39
N ASP A 117 -4.71 18.86 -7.13
CA ASP A 117 -3.45 19.46 -6.66
C ASP A 117 -2.65 20.10 -7.79
N VAL A 118 -2.66 19.50 -8.98
CA VAL A 118 -1.86 19.92 -10.14
C VAL A 118 -2.70 20.75 -11.11
N LYS A 119 -3.89 20.27 -11.48
CA LYS A 119 -4.76 20.94 -12.46
C LYS A 119 -5.77 21.91 -11.84
N LYS A 120 -5.91 21.95 -10.51
CA LYS A 120 -6.88 22.78 -9.78
C LYS A 120 -8.34 22.51 -10.13
N ILE A 121 -8.65 21.27 -10.53
CA ILE A 121 -10.01 20.81 -10.86
C ILE A 121 -10.49 19.88 -9.75
N ASN A 122 -11.56 20.27 -9.04
CA ASN A 122 -12.20 19.40 -8.05
C ASN A 122 -13.23 18.47 -8.71
N ILE A 123 -13.00 17.16 -8.65
CA ILE A 123 -13.94 16.15 -9.11
C ILE A 123 -14.76 15.66 -7.91
N GLN A 124 -15.89 16.32 -7.65
CA GLN A 124 -16.75 16.02 -6.49
C GLN A 124 -17.37 14.62 -6.54
N SER A 125 -17.52 14.04 -7.74
CA SER A 125 -18.03 12.67 -7.94
C SER A 125 -17.06 11.58 -7.49
N ILE A 126 -15.79 11.91 -7.25
CA ILE A 126 -14.78 10.99 -6.70
C ILE A 126 -14.51 11.39 -5.25
N ASN A 127 -15.44 11.12 -4.35
CA ASN A 127 -15.28 11.40 -2.92
C ASN A 127 -15.24 10.11 -2.09
N TRP A 128 -14.89 10.25 -0.81
CA TRP A 128 -14.73 9.09 0.06
C TRP A 128 -16.02 8.26 0.22
N ILE A 129 -17.19 8.89 0.15
CA ILE A 129 -18.48 8.18 0.18
C ILE A 129 -18.63 7.32 -1.08
N THR A 130 -18.44 7.93 -2.25
CA THR A 130 -18.52 7.20 -3.53
C THR A 130 -17.48 6.09 -3.64
N MET A 131 -16.26 6.32 -3.13
CA MET A 131 -15.21 5.29 -3.07
C MET A 131 -15.58 4.17 -2.09
N SER A 132 -16.22 4.49 -0.97
CA SER A 132 -16.68 3.50 0.01
C SER A 132 -17.79 2.62 -0.57
N VAL A 133 -18.79 3.24 -1.23
CA VAL A 133 -19.86 2.51 -1.91
C VAL A 133 -19.29 1.62 -3.02
N LEU A 134 -18.40 2.16 -3.85
CA LEU A 134 -17.76 1.36 -4.91
C LEU A 134 -16.94 0.21 -4.33
N SER A 135 -16.23 0.42 -3.22
CA SER A 135 -15.48 -0.64 -2.53
C SER A 135 -16.40 -1.75 -2.04
N LEU A 136 -17.57 -1.40 -1.46
CA LEU A 136 -18.57 -2.38 -1.04
C LEU A 136 -19.15 -3.16 -2.22
N VAL A 137 -19.43 -2.49 -3.34
CA VAL A 137 -19.90 -3.14 -4.58
C VAL A 137 -18.86 -4.11 -5.12
N LEU A 138 -17.58 -3.74 -5.11
CA LEU A 138 -16.49 -4.64 -5.53
C LEU A 138 -16.42 -5.87 -4.60
N ILE A 139 -16.39 -5.66 -3.29
CA ILE A 139 -16.28 -6.73 -2.29
C ILE A 139 -17.47 -7.70 -2.36
N PHE A 140 -18.70 -7.19 -2.26
CA PHE A 140 -19.90 -8.02 -2.14
C PHE A 140 -20.53 -8.39 -3.49
N GLY A 141 -20.37 -7.55 -4.51
CA GLY A 141 -20.97 -7.74 -5.83
C GLY A 141 -20.09 -8.53 -6.80
N ILE A 142 -18.76 -8.51 -6.64
CA ILE A 142 -17.83 -9.21 -7.54
C ILE A 142 -17.06 -10.30 -6.81
N PHE A 143 -16.31 -9.95 -5.76
CA PHE A 143 -15.40 -10.91 -5.13
C PHE A 143 -16.14 -12.00 -4.35
N TYR A 144 -17.14 -11.63 -3.54
CA TYR A 144 -17.90 -12.62 -2.76
C TYR A 144 -18.59 -13.70 -3.65
N PRO A 145 -19.28 -13.37 -4.76
CA PRO A 145 -19.80 -14.37 -5.68
C PRO A 145 -18.74 -15.26 -6.31
N LEU A 146 -17.59 -14.69 -6.73
CA LEU A 146 -16.50 -15.46 -7.29
C LEU A 146 -15.94 -16.49 -6.29
N ILE A 147 -15.91 -16.13 -5.00
CA ILE A 147 -15.46 -17.02 -3.93
C ILE A 147 -16.51 -18.09 -3.63
N ARG A 148 -17.78 -17.70 -3.49
CA ARG A 148 -18.88 -18.64 -3.21
C ARG A 148 -19.00 -19.71 -4.30
N ASN A 149 -18.77 -19.33 -5.55
CA ASN A 149 -18.83 -20.23 -6.70
C ASN A 149 -17.52 -21.02 -6.93
N GLY A 150 -16.53 -20.89 -6.04
CA GLY A 150 -15.28 -21.65 -6.09
C GLY A 150 -14.27 -21.19 -7.14
N TYR A 151 -14.50 -20.06 -7.82
CA TYR A 151 -13.56 -19.51 -8.81
C TYR A 151 -12.32 -18.88 -8.16
N ILE A 152 -12.44 -18.39 -6.92
CA ILE A 152 -11.32 -17.83 -6.16
C ILE A 152 -11.34 -18.40 -4.74
N SER A 153 -10.25 -19.02 -4.31
CA SER A 153 -10.07 -19.43 -2.90
C SER A 153 -9.30 -18.35 -2.15
N ILE A 154 -9.93 -17.77 -1.13
CA ILE A 154 -9.33 -16.73 -0.28
C ILE A 154 -9.46 -17.14 1.19
N SER A 155 -8.33 -17.20 1.90
CA SER A 155 -8.32 -17.43 3.35
C SER A 155 -8.92 -16.23 4.09
N TRP A 156 -9.43 -16.46 5.30
CA TRP A 156 -9.92 -15.36 6.15
C TRP A 156 -8.86 -14.25 6.36
N ALA A 157 -7.58 -14.62 6.49
CA ALA A 157 -6.49 -13.67 6.68
C ALA A 157 -6.30 -12.75 5.45
N ARG A 158 -6.36 -13.32 4.24
CA ARG A 158 -6.30 -12.56 2.99
C ARG A 158 -7.50 -11.63 2.82
N TRP A 159 -8.66 -12.00 3.36
CA TRP A 159 -9.85 -11.14 3.40
C TRP A 159 -9.65 -9.91 4.30
N VAL A 160 -9.14 -10.13 5.51
CA VAL A 160 -8.78 -9.04 6.43
C VAL A 160 -7.74 -8.12 5.78
N GLN A 161 -6.69 -8.69 5.19
CA GLN A 161 -5.67 -7.93 4.48
C GLN A 161 -6.27 -7.08 3.33
N THR A 162 -7.11 -7.69 2.48
CA THR A 162 -7.75 -7.02 1.35
C THR A 162 -8.64 -5.86 1.81
N THR A 163 -9.37 -6.05 2.91
CA THR A 163 -10.18 -4.99 3.55
C THR A 163 -9.30 -3.82 3.99
N GLY A 164 -8.13 -4.10 4.56
CA GLY A 164 -7.13 -3.08 4.86
C GLY A 164 -6.68 -2.30 3.63
N ILE A 165 -6.43 -2.95 2.51
CA ILE A 165 -6.04 -2.28 1.25
C ILE A 165 -7.17 -1.37 0.73
N PHE A 166 -8.43 -1.83 0.77
CA PHE A 166 -9.58 -1.00 0.41
C PHE A 166 -9.71 0.23 1.30
N LEU A 167 -9.61 0.04 2.62
CA LEU A 167 -9.69 1.15 3.57
C LEU A 167 -8.55 2.15 3.36
N PHE A 168 -7.36 1.67 3.01
CA PHE A 168 -6.22 2.53 2.68
C PHE A 168 -6.50 3.35 1.41
N ALA A 169 -7.01 2.70 0.34
CA ALA A 169 -7.38 3.40 -0.89
C ALA A 169 -8.48 4.46 -0.66
N ILE A 170 -9.48 4.16 0.18
CA ILE A 170 -10.50 5.13 0.61
C ILE A 170 -9.85 6.29 1.38
N ALA A 171 -8.93 6.00 2.30
CA ALA A 171 -8.19 7.03 3.04
C ALA A 171 -7.47 8.00 2.09
N LEU A 172 -6.90 7.50 0.99
CA LEU A 172 -6.23 8.36 0.01
C LEU A 172 -7.19 9.30 -0.74
N SER A 173 -8.49 9.03 -0.73
CA SER A 173 -9.51 9.87 -1.36
C SER A 173 -10.05 11.01 -0.47
N THR A 174 -9.71 11.02 0.82
CA THR A 174 -10.13 12.03 1.81
C THR A 174 -9.15 13.20 1.92
N THR A 175 -8.53 13.62 0.81
CA THR A 175 -7.49 14.67 0.78
C THR A 175 -7.90 16.01 1.39
N GLU A 176 -9.20 16.35 1.34
CA GLU A 176 -9.75 17.57 1.94
C GLU A 176 -9.79 17.53 3.48
N ASN A 177 -9.73 16.33 4.08
CA ASN A 177 -9.74 16.14 5.53
C ASN A 177 -8.49 15.35 5.96
N GLU A 178 -7.41 16.08 6.25
CA GLU A 178 -6.12 15.49 6.59
C GLU A 178 -6.20 14.57 7.81
N ARG A 179 -7.00 14.94 8.83
CA ARG A 179 -7.21 14.15 10.04
C ARG A 179 -7.88 12.81 9.72
N LEU A 180 -8.96 12.84 8.92
CA LEU A 180 -9.67 11.64 8.50
C LEU A 180 -8.78 10.74 7.63
N ARG A 181 -8.04 11.30 6.66
CA ARG A 181 -7.06 10.56 5.86
C ARG A 181 -6.07 9.83 6.75
N TYR A 182 -5.56 10.53 7.77
CA TYR A 182 -4.56 9.97 8.66
C TYR A 182 -5.11 8.86 9.55
N MET A 183 -6.29 9.08 10.16
CA MET A 183 -7.02 8.07 10.94
C MET A 183 -7.28 6.81 10.13
N LEU A 184 -7.89 6.95 8.95
CA LEU A 184 -8.21 5.82 8.09
C LEU A 184 -6.96 5.09 7.60
N SER A 185 -5.88 5.83 7.29
CA SER A 185 -4.62 5.21 6.87
C SER A 185 -4.01 4.35 7.98
N ILE A 186 -4.01 4.81 9.24
CA ILE A 186 -3.50 4.03 10.38
C ILE A 186 -4.35 2.76 10.59
N VAL A 187 -5.67 2.90 10.62
CA VAL A 187 -6.57 1.74 10.80
C VAL A 187 -6.38 0.75 9.66
N ALA A 188 -6.31 1.25 8.42
CA ALA A 188 -6.11 0.43 7.23
C ALA A 188 -4.77 -0.33 7.24
N LEU A 189 -3.67 0.36 7.57
CA LEU A 189 -2.35 -0.24 7.72
C LEU A 189 -2.35 -1.28 8.84
N GLY A 190 -2.98 -0.99 9.98
CA GLY A 190 -3.11 -1.95 11.09
C GLY A 190 -3.85 -3.23 10.70
N ILE A 191 -4.98 -3.10 9.99
CA ILE A 191 -5.76 -4.23 9.46
C ILE A 191 -4.92 -5.03 8.44
N MET A 192 -4.23 -4.35 7.53
CA MET A 192 -3.40 -4.97 6.50
C MET A 192 -2.22 -5.75 7.10
N ILE A 193 -1.52 -5.15 8.07
CA ILE A 193 -0.42 -5.81 8.81
C ILE A 193 -0.96 -6.99 9.60
N GLY A 194 -2.07 -6.83 10.33
CA GLY A 194 -2.67 -7.89 11.14
C GLY A 194 -3.09 -9.10 10.31
N GLY A 195 -3.79 -8.88 9.19
CA GLY A 195 -4.16 -9.96 8.26
C GLY A 195 -2.96 -10.68 7.67
N SER A 196 -1.93 -9.93 7.25
CA SER A 196 -0.72 -10.49 6.65
C SER A 196 0.16 -11.24 7.67
N ALA A 197 0.24 -10.73 8.90
CA ALA A 197 0.96 -11.37 10.01
C ALA A 197 0.30 -12.70 10.39
N TRP A 198 -1.04 -12.73 10.46
CA TRP A 198 -1.80 -13.94 10.76
C TRP A 198 -1.60 -15.03 9.69
N GLU A 199 -1.64 -14.66 8.41
CA GLU A 199 -1.37 -15.59 7.30
C GLU A 199 0.08 -16.14 7.40
N THR A 200 1.04 -15.27 7.71
CA THR A 200 2.45 -15.64 7.86
C THR A 200 2.65 -16.63 9.00
N ILE A 201 2.13 -16.33 10.19
CA ILE A 201 2.25 -17.17 11.38
C ILE A 201 1.63 -18.55 11.12
N ASN A 202 0.41 -18.58 10.56
CA ASN A 202 -0.25 -19.86 10.27
C ASN A 202 0.50 -20.67 9.23
N SER A 203 1.05 -20.02 8.21
CA SER A 203 1.83 -20.72 7.17
C SER A 203 3.12 -21.33 7.71
N ILE A 204 3.79 -20.65 8.65
CA ILE A 204 4.99 -21.16 9.30
C ILE A 204 4.65 -22.30 10.26
N ILE A 205 3.62 -22.14 11.10
CA ILE A 205 3.27 -23.10 12.16
C ILE A 205 2.62 -24.38 11.62
N TYR A 206 1.67 -24.26 10.69
CA TYR A 206 0.83 -25.41 10.31
C TYR A 206 1.24 -26.09 9.00
N THR A 207 2.00 -25.42 8.13
CA THR A 207 2.34 -25.95 6.80
C THR A 207 3.83 -26.08 6.53
N GLY A 208 4.70 -25.73 7.48
CA GLY A 208 6.15 -25.92 7.34
C GLY A 208 6.82 -25.02 6.28
N THR A 209 6.21 -23.86 5.96
CA THR A 209 6.46 -22.91 4.85
C THR A 209 5.62 -23.17 3.58
N SER A 210 4.84 -22.16 3.18
CA SER A 210 4.09 -22.12 1.92
C SER A 210 4.85 -21.26 0.91
N PRO A 211 4.75 -21.50 -0.41
CA PRO A 211 5.27 -20.58 -1.42
C PRO A 211 4.78 -19.12 -1.26
N ASN A 212 3.66 -18.91 -0.56
CA ASN A 212 3.10 -17.59 -0.32
C ASN A 212 3.66 -16.86 0.93
N THR A 213 4.46 -17.54 1.77
CA THR A 213 4.96 -16.96 3.03
C THR A 213 5.80 -15.70 2.79
N GLY A 214 6.63 -15.67 1.74
CA GLY A 214 7.45 -14.51 1.40
C GLY A 214 6.64 -13.27 0.96
N LEU A 215 5.56 -13.48 0.22
CA LEU A 215 4.66 -12.40 -0.21
C LEU A 215 3.88 -11.84 0.98
N SER A 216 3.31 -12.70 1.83
CA SER A 216 2.61 -12.29 3.05
C SER A 216 3.54 -11.58 4.04
N LEU A 217 4.80 -12.02 4.15
CA LEU A 217 5.83 -11.32 4.93
C LEU A 217 6.11 -9.92 4.38
N SER A 218 6.22 -9.77 3.05
CA SER A 218 6.39 -8.47 2.40
C SER A 218 5.23 -7.53 2.74
N TYR A 219 3.99 -8.01 2.67
CA TYR A 219 2.79 -7.25 3.05
C TYR A 219 2.59 -7.06 4.56
N THR A 220 3.41 -7.70 5.39
CA THR A 220 3.44 -7.47 6.84
C THR A 220 4.48 -6.42 7.18
N LEU A 221 5.73 -6.68 6.78
CA LEU A 221 6.90 -5.94 7.26
C LEU A 221 7.08 -4.60 6.56
N LEU A 222 6.76 -4.51 5.27
CA LEU A 222 6.92 -3.25 4.54
C LEU A 222 5.81 -2.24 4.90
N PRO A 223 4.52 -2.62 4.96
CA PRO A 223 3.48 -1.73 5.49
C PRO A 223 3.70 -1.36 6.96
N LEU A 224 4.37 -2.21 7.76
CA LEU A 224 4.77 -1.85 9.12
C LEU A 224 5.73 -0.67 9.16
N SER A 225 6.64 -0.56 8.19
CA SER A 225 7.54 0.61 8.10
C SER A 225 6.74 1.90 7.86
N VAL A 226 5.75 1.85 6.97
CA VAL A 226 4.82 2.95 6.71
C VAL A 226 4.01 3.26 7.97
N PHE A 227 3.51 2.24 8.66
CA PHE A 227 2.75 2.38 9.90
C PHE A 227 3.56 3.05 11.03
N VAL A 228 4.82 2.65 11.22
CA VAL A 228 5.71 3.29 12.21
C VAL A 228 5.99 4.74 11.83
N PHE A 229 6.23 5.02 10.55
CA PHE A 229 6.39 6.40 10.06
C PHE A 229 5.15 7.24 10.38
N TYR A 230 3.97 6.64 10.21
CA TYR A 230 2.68 7.21 10.50
C TYR A 230 2.47 7.54 11.98
N ILE A 231 2.69 6.58 12.86
CA ILE A 231 2.55 6.82 14.30
C ILE A 231 3.48 7.94 14.75
N LYS A 232 4.72 7.97 14.25
CA LYS A 232 5.71 9.00 14.61
C LYS A 232 5.28 10.42 14.21
N LYS A 233 4.53 10.56 13.11
CA LYS A 233 4.06 11.85 12.60
C LYS A 233 2.68 12.25 13.12
N TRP A 234 1.94 11.34 13.76
CA TRP A 234 0.60 11.57 14.33
C TRP A 234 0.49 12.82 15.22
N PRO A 235 1.39 13.06 16.19
CA PRO A 235 1.24 14.19 17.11
C PRO A 235 1.42 15.56 16.44
N LEU A 236 2.06 15.60 15.26
CA LEU A 236 2.27 16.84 14.50
C LEU A 236 1.06 17.20 13.64
N ILE A 237 0.25 16.21 13.27
CA ILE A 237 -0.90 16.36 12.36
C ILE A 237 -2.20 16.59 13.14
N MET A 238 -2.25 16.13 14.39
CA MET A 238 -3.42 16.27 15.27
C MET A 238 -3.45 17.57 16.07
N LYS A 239 -2.42 18.42 15.93
CA LYS A 239 -2.38 19.78 16.47
C LYS A 239 -2.97 20.75 15.48
#